data_AF-A0A183JR44-F1
#
_entry.id   AF-A0A183JR44-F1
#
_cell.length_a   1.000
_cell.length_b   1.000
_cell.length_c   1.000
_cell.angle_alpha   90.00
_cell.angle_beta   90.00
_cell.angle_gamma   90.00
#
_symmetry.space_group_name_H-M   'P 1'
#
loop_
_entity.id
_entity.type
_entity.pdbx_description
1 polymer ?
#
loop_
_entity_poly.entity_id
_entity_poly.type
_entity_poly.pdbx_seq_one_letter_code
_entity_poly.pdbx_strand_id
1 'polypeptide(L)'
;MVAEALDIHRETYFAILMDRTSNSPIMVACSQGGMDIEELAKRCPSEIIKEPIDITVGVTEDQASRFATALGFNLHTRLYEETSKQIQKLYKMFTALDCVQVSHMEINVLMYR
;
A
#
# COMPACT_ATOMS: atom_id res chain seq x y z
N MET A 1 -4.65 -11.65 -21.89
CA MET A 1 -4.50 -10.18 -21.77
C MET A 1 -3.22 -9.81 -22.50
N VAL A 2 -3.25 -8.88 -23.45
CA VAL A 2 -2.05 -8.32 -24.08
C VAL A 2 -1.94 -6.89 -23.56
N ALA A 3 -0.81 -6.54 -22.95
CA ALA A 3 -0.59 -5.26 -22.27
C ALA A 3 0.82 -4.74 -22.58
N GLU A 4 1.02 -3.45 -22.36
CA GLU A 4 2.33 -2.79 -22.48
C GLU A 4 3.31 -3.33 -21.44
N ALA A 5 4.55 -3.60 -21.86
CA ALA A 5 5.62 -3.97 -20.95
C ALA A 5 6.14 -2.70 -20.27
N LEU A 6 6.02 -2.66 -18.93
CA LEU A 6 6.51 -1.55 -18.11
C LEU A 6 7.78 -1.99 -17.39
N ASP A 7 8.78 -1.12 -17.35
CA ASP A 7 10.02 -1.36 -16.60
C ASP A 7 9.81 -1.08 -15.11
N ILE A 8 9.89 -2.13 -14.29
CA ILE A 8 9.69 -2.05 -12.84
C ILE A 8 11.05 -1.89 -12.16
N HIS A 9 11.35 -0.68 -11.69
CA HIS A 9 12.60 -0.40 -10.98
C HIS A 9 12.58 -0.80 -9.51
N ARG A 10 11.40 -0.81 -8.89
CA ARG A 10 11.24 -1.13 -7.47
C ARG A 10 9.85 -1.69 -7.23
N GLU A 11 9.80 -2.82 -6.55
CA GLU A 11 8.57 -3.44 -6.09
C GLU A 11 8.42 -3.23 -4.59
N THR A 12 7.19 -2.91 -4.18
CA THR A 12 6.80 -2.83 -2.78
C THR A 12 5.50 -3.59 -2.58
N TYR A 13 5.25 -4.01 -1.34
CA TYR A 13 3.99 -4.65 -0.99
C TYR A 13 3.09 -3.64 -0.29
N PHE A 14 1.86 -3.50 -0.75
CA PHE A 14 0.80 -2.80 -0.02
C PHE A 14 -0.54 -3.53 -0.18
N ALA A 15 -1.29 -3.61 0.90
CA ALA A 15 -2.60 -4.25 0.96
C ALA A 15 -3.52 -3.54 1.95
N ILE A 16 -4.82 -3.58 1.67
CA ILE A 16 -5.90 -3.19 2.59
C ILE A 16 -6.76 -4.42 2.81
N LEU A 17 -6.93 -4.82 4.07
CA LEU A 17 -7.69 -6.01 4.43
C LEU A 17 -8.55 -5.75 5.65
N MET A 18 -9.70 -6.41 5.74
CA MET A 18 -10.52 -6.37 6.94
C MET A 18 -9.91 -7.26 8.02
N ASP A 19 -9.47 -6.67 9.13
CA ASP A 19 -9.09 -7.45 10.29
C ASP A 19 -10.33 -7.82 11.10
N ARG A 20 -10.57 -9.12 11.24
CA ARG A 20 -11.68 -9.67 12.04
C ARG A 20 -11.48 -9.47 13.54
N THR A 21 -10.25 -9.25 13.98
CA THR A 21 -9.94 -9.06 15.40
C THR A 21 -10.34 -7.67 15.86
N SER A 22 -10.00 -6.66 15.07
CA SER A 22 -10.34 -5.25 15.33
C SER A 22 -11.67 -4.80 14.70
N ASN A 23 -12.30 -5.64 13.88
CA ASN A 23 -13.51 -5.31 13.09
C ASN A 23 -13.34 -4.02 12.27
N SER A 24 -12.10 -3.72 11.85
CA SER A 24 -11.77 -2.54 11.07
C SER A 24 -10.84 -2.89 9.91
N PRO A 25 -10.85 -2.10 8.83
CA PRO A 25 -9.86 -2.21 7.78
C PRO A 25 -8.49 -1.88 8.34
N ILE A 26 -7.47 -2.61 7.90
CA ILE A 26 -6.07 -2.39 8.24
C ILE A 26 -5.28 -2.25 6.94
N MET A 27 -4.42 -1.24 6.90
CA MET A 27 -3.41 -1.11 5.86
C MET A 27 -2.16 -1.88 6.27
N VAL A 28 -1.59 -2.61 5.33
CA VAL A 28 -0.34 -3.35 5.50
C VAL A 28 0.60 -2.96 4.38
N ALA A 29 1.83 -2.61 4.72
CA ALA A 29 2.86 -2.24 3.76
C ALA A 29 4.21 -2.87 4.11
N CYS A 30 4.99 -3.17 3.07
CA CYS A 30 6.37 -3.58 3.19
C CYS A 30 7.20 -2.96 2.05
N SER A 31 8.41 -2.52 2.39
CA SER A 31 9.38 -1.97 1.43
C SER A 31 9.90 -3.01 0.44
N GLN A 32 9.78 -4.30 0.78
CA GLN A 32 10.10 -5.46 -0.05
C GLN A 32 8.83 -5.93 -0.77
N GLY A 33 8.80 -5.82 -2.10
CA GLY A 33 7.79 -6.44 -2.97
C GLY A 33 8.28 -7.75 -3.58
N GLY A 34 7.42 -8.43 -4.35
CA GLY A 34 7.78 -9.61 -5.14
C GLY A 34 7.85 -10.94 -4.37
N MET A 35 7.51 -10.96 -3.07
CA MET A 35 7.45 -12.16 -2.23
C MET A 35 6.08 -12.25 -1.54
N ASP A 36 5.63 -13.48 -1.24
CA ASP A 36 4.40 -13.70 -0.47
C ASP A 36 4.48 -13.03 0.90
N ILE A 37 3.40 -12.33 1.27
CA ILE A 37 3.32 -11.60 2.56
C ILE A 37 3.48 -12.53 3.76
N GLU A 38 3.06 -13.79 3.64
CA GLU A 38 3.23 -14.81 4.67
C GLU A 38 4.71 -15.15 4.90
N GLU A 39 5.51 -15.12 3.83
CA GLU A 39 6.94 -15.37 3.91
C GLU A 39 7.68 -14.13 4.43
N LEU A 40 7.28 -12.93 3.98
CA LEU A 40 7.77 -11.66 4.54
C LEU A 40 7.49 -11.56 6.05
N ALA A 41 6.31 -11.97 6.50
CA ALA A 41 5.95 -11.96 7.91
C ALA A 41 6.80 -12.92 8.76
N LYS A 42 7.33 -13.99 8.16
CA LYS A 42 8.24 -14.94 8.83
C LYS A 42 9.69 -14.45 8.81
N ARG A 43 10.15 -13.88 7.69
CA ARG A 43 11.55 -13.48 7.51
C ARG A 43 11.86 -12.12 8.14
N CYS A 44 11.02 -11.12 7.88
CA CYS A 44 11.24 -9.73 8.28
C CYS A 44 9.95 -9.10 8.85
N PRO A 45 9.42 -9.58 9.98
CA PRO A 45 8.22 -9.01 10.59
C PRO A 45 8.39 -7.53 10.97
N SER A 46 9.62 -7.07 11.21
CA SER A 46 9.94 -5.67 11.51
C SER A 46 9.84 -4.72 10.31
N GLU A 47 9.86 -5.25 9.09
CA GLU A 47 9.72 -4.45 7.86
C GLU A 47 8.25 -4.30 7.43
N ILE A 48 7.34 -5.02 8.10
CA ILE A 48 5.91 -4.92 7.85
C ILE A 48 5.32 -3.84 8.74
N ILE A 49 4.80 -2.80 8.11
CA ILE A 49 4.08 -1.73 8.78
C ILE A 49 2.60 -1.99 8.62
N LYS A 50 1.88 -1.91 9.73
CA LYS A 50 0.44 -2.13 9.76
C LYS A 50 -0.24 -1.07 10.61
N GLU A 51 -1.27 -0.43 10.06
CA GLU A 51 -2.07 0.56 10.79
C GLU A 51 -3.57 0.34 10.53
N PRO A 52 -4.41 0.39 11.58
CA PRO A 52 -5.85 0.35 11.41
C PRO A 52 -6.35 1.64 10.76
N ILE A 53 -7.42 1.52 9.98
CA ILE A 53 -8.15 2.61 9.36
C ILE A 53 -9.45 2.80 10.11
N ASP A 54 -9.74 4.05 10.49
CA ASP A 54 -11.06 4.40 10.99
C ASP A 54 -12.05 4.42 9.83
N ILE A 55 -13.09 3.60 9.87
CA ILE A 55 -14.11 3.52 8.80
C ILE A 55 -14.92 4.81 8.65
N THR A 56 -15.04 5.61 9.70
CA THR A 56 -15.82 6.86 9.70
C THR A 56 -15.04 8.02 9.09
N VAL A 57 -13.72 8.06 9.32
CA VAL A 57 -12.82 9.10 8.80
C VAL A 57 -12.22 8.69 7.45
N GLY A 58 -11.92 7.41 7.29
CA GLY A 58 -11.13 6.86 6.18
C GLY A 58 -9.62 7.05 6.35
N VAL A 59 -8.87 6.78 5.28
CA VAL A 59 -7.41 6.98 5.27
C VAL A 59 -7.08 8.46 5.27
N THR A 60 -6.39 8.92 6.32
CA THR A 60 -5.96 10.32 6.43
C THR A 60 -4.71 10.61 5.59
N GLU A 61 -4.44 11.88 5.30
CA GLU A 61 -3.20 12.29 4.63
C GLU A 61 -1.96 11.93 5.43
N ASP A 62 -1.99 12.05 6.76
CA ASP A 62 -0.90 11.63 7.63
C ASP A 62 -0.65 10.12 7.55
N GLN A 63 -1.71 9.30 7.55
CA GLN A 63 -1.59 7.86 7.37
C GLN A 63 -0.99 7.52 6.01
N ALA A 64 -1.52 8.08 4.93
CA ALA A 64 -1.00 7.86 3.58
C ALA A 64 0.47 8.28 3.46
N SER A 65 0.84 9.40 4.08
CA SER A 65 2.20 9.94 4.16
C SER A 65 3.17 9.02 4.90
N ARG A 66 2.76 8.50 6.07
CA ARG A 66 3.55 7.52 6.82
C ARG A 66 3.76 6.24 6.01
N PHE A 67 2.74 5.77 5.32
CA PHE A 67 2.85 4.58 4.45
C PHE A 67 3.74 4.83 3.23
N ALA A 68 3.65 6.00 2.58
CA ALA A 68 4.58 6.35 1.50
C ALA A 68 6.04 6.36 2.01
N THR A 69 6.28 6.90 3.21
CA THR A 69 7.61 6.87 3.84
C THR A 69 8.06 5.44 4.16
N ALA A 70 7.16 4.60 4.70
CA ALA A 70 7.39 3.19 5.03
C ALA A 70 7.77 2.34 3.81
N LEU A 71 7.14 2.63 2.67
CA LEU A 71 7.47 2.02 1.37
C LEU A 71 8.81 2.52 0.82
N GLY A 72 9.47 3.46 1.51
CA GLY A 72 10.78 4.00 1.20
C GLY A 72 10.77 5.08 0.12
N PHE A 73 9.68 5.83 -0.01
CA PHE A 73 9.63 7.05 -0.82
C PHE A 73 10.12 8.25 0.00
N ASN A 74 11.03 9.04 -0.57
CA ASN A 74 11.59 10.21 0.11
C ASN A 74 10.59 11.38 0.14
N LEU A 75 10.51 12.07 1.28
CA LEU A 75 9.78 13.35 1.41
C LEU A 75 10.21 14.32 0.31
N HIS A 76 9.26 15.08 -0.22
CA HIS A 76 9.43 16.05 -1.32
C HIS A 76 9.71 15.46 -2.72
N THR A 77 9.54 14.16 -2.91
CA THR A 77 9.55 13.56 -4.26
C THR A 77 8.14 13.57 -4.84
N ARG A 78 7.99 13.83 -6.14
CA ARG A 78 6.69 13.68 -6.83
C ARG A 78 6.03 12.31 -6.60
N LEU A 79 6.85 11.26 -6.57
CA LEU A 79 6.44 9.88 -6.30
C LEU A 79 5.83 9.69 -4.91
N TYR A 80 6.28 10.45 -3.92
CA TYR A 80 5.75 10.39 -2.56
C TYR A 80 4.31 10.90 -2.52
N GLU A 81 4.05 12.04 -3.17
CA GLU A 81 2.70 12.60 -3.28
C GLU A 81 1.77 11.72 -4.11
N GLU A 82 2.28 11.19 -5.23
CA GLU A 82 1.52 10.28 -6.10
C GLU A 82 1.16 8.99 -5.35
N THR A 83 2.11 8.39 -4.62
CA THR A 83 1.88 7.20 -3.79
C THR A 83 0.83 7.46 -2.72
N SER A 84 0.96 8.57 -1.99
CA SER A 84 0.00 8.95 -0.94
C SER A 84 -1.42 9.11 -1.50
N LYS A 85 -1.55 9.75 -2.68
CA LYS A 85 -2.83 9.87 -3.39
C LYS A 85 -3.35 8.51 -3.87
N GLN A 86 -2.49 7.62 -4.35
CA GLN A 86 -2.90 6.29 -4.77
C GLN A 86 -3.42 5.44 -3.60
N ILE A 87 -2.76 5.49 -2.44
CA ILE A 87 -3.21 4.80 -1.22
C ILE A 87 -4.64 5.23 -0.85
N GLN A 88 -4.92 6.53 -0.85
CA GLN A 88 -6.26 7.04 -0.57
C GLN A 88 -7.28 6.60 -1.63
N LYS A 89 -6.90 6.59 -2.91
CA LYS A 89 -7.78 6.12 -3.99
C LYS A 89 -8.10 4.63 -3.86
N LEU A 90 -7.13 3.80 -3.47
CA LEU A 90 -7.33 2.39 -3.24
C LEU A 90 -8.28 2.15 -2.06
N TYR A 91 -8.15 2.92 -0.98
CA TYR A 91 -9.12 2.83 0.11
C TYR A 91 -10.54 3.22 -0.34
N LYS A 92 -10.67 4.30 -1.13
CA LYS A 92 -11.98 4.68 -1.70
C LYS A 92 -12.55 3.59 -2.61
N MET A 93 -11.71 2.92 -3.39
CA MET A 93 -12.13 1.79 -4.22
C MET A 93 -12.55 0.59 -3.36
N PHE A 94 -11.78 0.29 -2.31
CA PHE A 94 -12.06 -0.78 -1.37
C PHE A 94 -13.43 -0.60 -0.71
N THR A 95 -13.76 0.62 -0.26
CA THR A 95 -15.07 0.92 0.33
C THR A 95 -16.18 1.01 -0.71
N ALA A 96 -15.92 1.52 -1.92
CA ALA A 96 -16.93 1.63 -2.97
C ALA A 96 -17.35 0.29 -3.58
N LEU A 97 -16.48 -0.72 -3.55
CA LEU A 97 -16.72 -2.04 -4.13
C LEU A 97 -17.08 -3.10 -3.07
N ASP A 98 -17.26 -2.71 -1.81
CA ASP A 98 -17.50 -3.63 -0.68
C ASP A 98 -16.50 -4.80 -0.65
N CYS A 99 -15.22 -4.49 -0.90
CA CYS A 99 -14.16 -5.49 -0.93
C CYS A 99 -13.86 -6.00 0.48
N VAL A 100 -13.67 -7.32 0.63
CA VAL A 100 -13.18 -7.93 1.89
C VAL A 100 -11.66 -7.82 2.00
N GLN A 101 -10.98 -7.85 0.86
CA GLN A 101 -9.52 -7.71 0.74
C GLN A 101 -9.17 -7.08 -0.60
N VAL A 102 -8.26 -6.12 -0.57
CA VAL A 102 -7.51 -5.65 -1.74
C VAL A 102 -6.03 -5.91 -1.45
N SER A 103 -5.51 -6.96 -2.05
CA SER A 103 -4.10 -7.35 -2.00
C SER A 103 -3.44 -7.01 -3.33
N HIS A 104 -2.13 -6.69 -3.28
CA HIS A 104 -1.30 -6.28 -4.42
C HIS A 104 -1.60 -4.87 -4.93
N MET A 105 -1.05 -3.88 -4.23
CA MET A 105 -0.76 -2.60 -4.85
C MET A 105 0.67 -2.65 -5.41
N GLU A 106 0.78 -2.81 -6.72
CA GLU A 106 2.02 -2.57 -7.45
C GLU A 106 2.13 -1.07 -7.76
N ILE A 107 2.97 -0.37 -7.00
CA ILE A 107 3.28 1.03 -7.29
C ILE A 107 4.33 1.05 -8.39
N ASN A 108 3.90 1.36 -9.60
CA ASN A 108 4.81 1.64 -10.70
C ASN A 108 5.52 2.99 -10.47
N VAL A 109 6.80 2.93 -10.13
CA VAL A 109 7.68 4.10 -10.11
C VAL A 109 8.12 4.38 -11.54
N LEU A 110 7.30 5.13 -12.27
CA LEU A 110 7.75 5.77 -13.51
C LEU A 110 8.76 6.86 -13.13
N MET A 111 10.04 6.48 -13.00
CA MET A 111 11.12 7.45 -13.08
C MET A 111 11.09 8.01 -14.50
N TYR A 112 10.41 9.16 -14.66
CA TYR A 112 10.58 10.00 -15.83
C TYR A 112 12.07 10.32 -15.97
N ARG A 113 12.70 9.73 -16.99
CA ARG A 113 13.82 10.36 -17.68
C ARG A 113 13.32 11.57 -18.47
#